data_AF-A0A1B2DEU4-F1
#
_entry.id   AF-A0A1B2DEU4-F1
#
_cell.length_a   1.000
_cell.length_b   1.000
_cell.length_c   1.000
_cell.angle_alpha   90.00
_cell.angle_beta   90.00
_cell.angle_gamma   90.00
#
_symmetry.space_group_name_H-M   'P 1'
#
loop_
_entity.id
_entity.type
_entity.pdbx_description
1 polymer ?
#
loop_
_entity_poly.entity_id
_entity_poly.type
_entity_poly.pdbx_seq_one_letter_code
_entity_poly.pdbx_strand_id
1 'polypeptide(L)'
;MMPIDKQNERKKNAALQQLPEQPISQWRNWLLQCLEPLAALTRNSDYAGRAAELIKQSRPVFSPAMKCLFELHSFLFIMEQLHTGTFVGYHTRVAMEDVQGSINKLFEQSPALADAEPAFWDRLAETLADLRGRLLAEERYADYFSPVYYALWRKWLYPRLPGSPLLAEELEHLEALKPQQKIAQTRYQWMFAKCWLSFLLGRDEEAQALLTALGRKSKLRIHDYYALLDELEQRKEWDRLLHWLKQTASLLADHHGVHLNAFFAYWDAVLAEMPQEEEAMWEQLLLLLPASRSIYADKLHHYEKWQEWIDYQLSEGIDPLYYRVAMFAPIEKHAPELLLPFYHQAAERYVLLKNRDGYKSAVKLLKRLAKLYKKRKDEAGWETFITAFAGRYSRLRALQEELRKGKLLS
;
A
#
# COMPACT_ATOMS: atom_id res chain seq x y z
N MET A 1 -38.13 49.68 -20.88
CA MET A 1 -37.88 48.27 -21.24
C MET A 1 -36.77 47.66 -20.36
N MET A 2 -36.86 47.82 -19.03
CA MET A 2 -35.99 47.21 -18.00
C MET A 2 -36.76 46.56 -16.79
N PRO A 3 -37.91 45.85 -16.91
CA PRO A 3 -38.47 45.11 -15.76
C PRO A 3 -38.21 43.59 -15.78
N ILE A 4 -37.95 43.00 -16.95
CA ILE A 4 -37.89 41.53 -17.12
C ILE A 4 -36.59 40.94 -16.56
N ASP A 5 -35.45 41.61 -16.72
CA ASP A 5 -34.16 41.15 -16.18
C ASP A 5 -34.14 41.11 -14.65
N LYS A 6 -34.65 42.15 -13.98
CA LYS A 6 -34.71 42.19 -12.50
C LYS A 6 -35.65 41.13 -11.92
N GLN A 7 -36.70 40.75 -12.66
CA GLN A 7 -37.64 39.73 -12.22
C GLN A 7 -37.09 38.31 -12.45
N ASN A 8 -36.32 38.11 -13.53
CA ASN A 8 -35.57 36.88 -13.78
C ASN A 8 -34.39 36.71 -12.81
N GLU A 9 -33.64 37.77 -12.50
CA GLU A 9 -32.60 37.76 -11.46
C GLU A 9 -33.18 37.46 -10.07
N ARG A 10 -34.33 38.04 -9.72
CA ARG A 10 -35.00 37.74 -8.43
C ARG A 10 -35.50 36.30 -8.35
N LYS A 11 -36.07 35.75 -9.44
CA LYS A 11 -36.48 34.33 -9.49
C LYS A 11 -35.28 33.39 -9.44
N LYS A 12 -34.18 33.73 -10.13
CA LYS A 12 -32.92 32.99 -10.09
C LYS A 12 -32.31 33.01 -8.68
N ASN A 13 -32.32 34.17 -8.00
CA ASN A 13 -31.85 34.32 -6.63
C ASN A 13 -32.73 33.58 -5.60
N ALA A 14 -34.04 33.55 -5.79
CA ALA A 14 -34.95 32.79 -4.93
C ALA A 14 -34.79 31.26 -5.11
N ALA A 15 -34.63 30.80 -6.36
CA ALA A 15 -34.35 29.39 -6.65
C ALA A 15 -32.97 28.94 -6.12
N LEU A 16 -31.98 29.83 -6.14
CA LEU A 16 -30.66 29.63 -5.55
C LEU A 16 -30.72 29.46 -4.02
N GLN A 17 -31.59 30.21 -3.33
CA GLN A 17 -31.75 30.12 -1.88
C GLN A 17 -32.40 28.82 -1.41
N GLN A 18 -33.23 28.19 -2.25
CA GLN A 18 -33.89 26.92 -1.94
C GLN A 18 -33.06 25.69 -2.34
N LEU A 19 -31.96 25.88 -3.07
CA LEU A 19 -31.10 24.79 -3.53
C LEU A 19 -30.68 23.78 -2.44
N PRO A 20 -30.36 24.18 -1.18
CA PRO A 20 -29.98 23.24 -0.11
C PRO A 20 -31.03 22.16 0.19
N GLU A 21 -32.32 22.48 0.03
CA GLU A 21 -33.43 21.55 0.30
C GLU A 21 -33.82 20.72 -0.94
N GLN A 22 -33.29 21.07 -2.12
CA GLN A 22 -33.60 20.38 -3.36
C GLN A 22 -32.80 19.08 -3.51
N PRO A 23 -33.30 18.11 -4.29
CA PRO A 23 -32.59 16.86 -4.55
C PRO A 23 -31.27 17.09 -5.31
N ILE A 24 -30.34 16.14 -5.23
CA ILE A 24 -29.00 16.24 -5.87
C ILE A 24 -29.12 16.41 -7.39
N SER A 25 -30.16 15.85 -8.00
CA SER A 25 -30.45 16.03 -9.42
C SER A 25 -30.58 17.51 -9.80
N GLN A 26 -31.18 18.34 -8.94
CA GLN A 26 -31.28 19.77 -9.15
C GLN A 26 -29.95 20.49 -8.93
N TRP A 27 -29.11 20.00 -8.01
CA TRP A 27 -27.75 20.52 -7.85
C TRP A 27 -26.93 20.28 -9.13
N ARG A 28 -27.06 19.12 -9.75
CA ARG A 28 -26.40 18.80 -11.02
C ARG A 28 -26.92 19.65 -12.18
N ASN A 29 -28.23 19.87 -12.26
CA ASN A 29 -28.80 20.79 -13.25
C ASN A 29 -28.26 22.21 -13.08
N TRP A 30 -28.16 22.66 -11.83
CA TRP A 30 -27.58 23.95 -11.52
C TRP A 30 -26.09 24.03 -11.89
N LEU A 31 -25.30 23.01 -11.56
CA LEU A 31 -23.87 22.93 -11.93
C LEU A 31 -23.69 22.96 -13.44
N LEU A 32 -24.53 22.26 -14.19
CA LEU A 32 -24.53 22.28 -15.66
C LEU A 32 -24.79 23.69 -16.20
N GLN A 33 -25.80 24.40 -15.68
CA GLN A 33 -26.08 25.79 -16.06
C GLN A 33 -24.95 26.75 -15.65
N CYS A 34 -24.35 26.53 -14.47
CA CYS A 34 -23.25 27.33 -13.96
C CYS A 34 -22.00 27.21 -14.85
N LEU A 35 -21.72 26.01 -15.37
CA LEU A 35 -20.56 25.73 -16.20
C LEU A 35 -20.80 25.88 -17.71
N GLU A 36 -22.01 26.24 -18.15
CA GLU A 36 -22.34 26.51 -19.56
C GLU A 36 -21.36 27.49 -20.24
N PRO A 37 -20.92 28.60 -19.59
CA PRO A 37 -19.94 29.52 -20.19
C PRO A 37 -18.58 28.87 -20.48
N LEU A 38 -18.25 27.76 -19.82
CA LEU A 38 -17.01 27.02 -19.98
C LEU A 38 -17.17 25.81 -20.92
N ALA A 39 -18.33 25.60 -21.53
CA ALA A 39 -18.62 24.42 -22.34
C ALA A 39 -17.61 24.22 -23.48
N ALA A 40 -17.16 25.32 -24.11
CA ALA A 40 -16.22 25.32 -25.23
C ALA A 40 -14.74 25.11 -24.85
N LEU A 41 -14.39 25.13 -23.55
CA LEU A 41 -13.00 24.95 -23.11
C LEU A 41 -12.55 23.49 -23.21
N THR A 42 -11.28 23.30 -23.58
CA THR A 42 -10.63 21.99 -23.55
C THR A 42 -10.58 21.45 -22.12
N ARG A 43 -10.89 20.15 -21.96
CA ARG A 43 -10.92 19.47 -20.66
C ARG A 43 -9.51 19.20 -20.11
N ASN A 44 -8.97 20.18 -19.40
CA ASN A 44 -7.63 20.17 -18.78
C ASN A 44 -7.66 20.87 -17.41
N SER A 45 -6.48 21.07 -16.78
CA SER A 45 -6.40 21.70 -15.44
C SER A 45 -6.88 23.16 -15.43
N ASP A 46 -6.78 23.90 -16.54
CA ASP A 46 -7.32 25.27 -16.63
C ASP A 46 -8.86 25.25 -16.61
N TYR A 47 -9.50 24.31 -17.33
CA TYR A 47 -10.95 24.10 -17.22
C TYR A 47 -11.36 23.74 -15.79
N ALA A 48 -10.68 22.78 -15.15
CA ALA A 48 -11.00 22.34 -13.80
C ALA A 48 -10.89 23.48 -12.78
N GLY A 49 -9.82 24.28 -12.86
CA GLY A 49 -9.60 25.44 -12.00
C GLY A 49 -10.66 26.53 -12.19
N ARG A 50 -10.98 26.87 -13.44
CA ARG A 50 -12.02 27.88 -13.75
C ARG A 50 -13.42 27.41 -13.34
N ALA A 51 -13.73 26.13 -13.54
CA ALA A 51 -14.99 25.55 -13.12
C ALA A 51 -15.16 25.62 -11.59
N ALA A 52 -14.13 25.22 -10.85
CA ALA A 52 -14.14 25.29 -9.39
C ALA A 52 -14.32 26.73 -8.87
N GLU A 53 -13.62 27.70 -9.46
CA GLU A 53 -13.73 29.11 -9.06
C GLU A 53 -15.10 29.70 -9.39
N LEU A 54 -15.65 29.41 -10.58
CA LEU A 54 -16.98 29.88 -10.98
C LEU A 54 -18.09 29.33 -10.08
N ILE A 55 -18.01 28.04 -9.73
CA ILE A 55 -18.94 27.41 -8.78
C ILE A 55 -18.82 28.07 -7.42
N LYS A 56 -17.60 28.29 -6.93
CA LYS A 56 -17.36 28.92 -5.63
C LYS A 56 -17.93 30.33 -5.54
N GLN A 57 -17.80 31.14 -6.60
CA GLN A 57 -18.33 32.50 -6.67
C GLN A 57 -19.86 32.54 -6.75
N SER A 58 -20.48 31.55 -7.41
CA SER A 58 -21.92 31.52 -7.68
C SER A 58 -22.72 30.70 -6.66
N ARG A 59 -22.04 30.08 -5.68
CA ARG A 59 -22.65 29.15 -4.73
C ARG A 59 -23.63 29.87 -3.78
N PRO A 60 -24.81 29.28 -3.49
CA PRO A 60 -25.68 29.80 -2.44
C PRO A 60 -25.08 29.62 -1.03
N VAL A 61 -25.74 30.22 -0.05
CA VAL A 61 -25.38 30.06 1.36
C VAL A 61 -25.82 28.67 1.82
N PHE A 62 -24.88 27.88 2.31
CA PHE A 62 -25.10 26.56 2.87
C PHE A 62 -24.66 26.52 4.33
N SER A 63 -25.31 25.70 5.15
CA SER A 63 -24.77 25.33 6.46
C SER A 63 -23.44 24.58 6.30
N PRO A 64 -22.57 24.54 7.32
CA PRO A 64 -21.24 23.95 7.20
C PRO A 64 -21.24 22.50 6.70
N ALA A 65 -22.17 21.66 7.19
CA ALA A 65 -22.29 20.27 6.75
C ALA A 65 -22.77 20.16 5.29
N MET A 66 -23.84 20.89 4.93
CA MET A 66 -24.37 20.90 3.57
C MET A 66 -23.37 21.45 2.55
N LYS A 67 -22.57 22.43 2.97
CA LYS A 67 -21.48 23.00 2.16
C LYS A 67 -20.47 21.94 1.74
N CYS A 68 -20.03 21.08 2.67
CA CYS A 68 -19.09 20.00 2.36
C CYS A 68 -19.69 19.02 1.33
N LEU A 69 -20.96 18.66 1.49
CA LEU A 69 -21.64 17.76 0.55
C LEU A 69 -21.79 18.39 -0.83
N PHE A 70 -22.15 19.68 -0.90
CA PHE A 70 -22.23 20.41 -2.16
C PHE A 70 -20.87 20.56 -2.84
N GLU A 71 -19.81 20.84 -2.09
CA GLU A 71 -18.43 20.89 -2.61
C GLU A 71 -18.00 19.53 -3.18
N LEU A 72 -18.35 18.42 -2.51
CA LEU A 72 -18.11 17.08 -3.02
C LEU A 72 -18.79 16.88 -4.37
N HIS A 73 -20.08 17.19 -4.48
CA HIS A 73 -20.84 17.09 -5.75
C HIS A 73 -20.29 17.99 -6.84
N SER A 74 -19.78 19.17 -6.48
CA SER A 74 -19.13 20.08 -7.41
C SER A 74 -17.86 19.44 -8.01
N PHE A 75 -17.01 18.83 -7.19
CA PHE A 75 -15.81 18.13 -7.66
C PHE A 75 -16.14 16.88 -8.46
N LEU A 76 -17.12 16.07 -8.02
CA LEU A 76 -17.59 14.90 -8.77
C LEU A 76 -18.13 15.28 -10.15
N PHE A 77 -18.86 16.39 -10.24
CA PHE A 77 -19.36 16.91 -11.51
C PHE A 77 -18.23 17.37 -12.43
N ILE A 78 -17.25 18.12 -11.92
CA ILE A 78 -16.07 18.54 -12.70
C ILE A 78 -15.31 17.30 -13.21
N MET A 79 -15.10 16.30 -12.34
CA MET A 79 -14.43 15.05 -12.68
C MET A 79 -15.15 14.29 -13.80
N GLU A 80 -16.49 14.25 -13.76
CA GLU A 80 -17.32 13.68 -14.82
C GLU A 80 -17.20 14.46 -16.14
N GLN A 81 -17.17 15.80 -16.09
CA GLN A 81 -16.94 16.63 -17.29
C GLN A 81 -15.55 16.46 -17.90
N LEU A 82 -14.54 16.09 -17.10
CA LEU A 82 -13.20 15.76 -17.59
C LEU A 82 -13.14 14.38 -18.24
N HIS A 83 -13.98 13.45 -17.80
CA HIS A 83 -14.01 12.06 -18.28
C HIS A 83 -14.83 11.86 -19.58
N THR A 84 -15.13 12.93 -20.32
CA THR A 84 -15.94 12.86 -21.55
C THR A 84 -15.11 12.33 -22.74
N GLY A 85 -14.83 11.02 -22.79
CA GLY A 85 -14.22 10.37 -23.95
C GLY A 85 -13.52 9.04 -23.64
N THR A 86 -13.32 8.22 -24.67
CA THR A 86 -12.61 6.93 -24.59
C THR A 86 -11.09 7.06 -24.45
N PHE A 87 -10.53 8.26 -24.70
CA PHE A 87 -9.10 8.55 -24.55
C PHE A 87 -8.90 9.80 -23.68
N VAL A 88 -8.24 9.62 -22.53
CA VAL A 88 -7.86 10.69 -21.60
C VAL A 88 -6.42 11.10 -21.90
N GLY A 89 -6.24 12.29 -22.49
CA GLY A 89 -4.90 12.84 -22.73
C GLY A 89 -4.15 13.15 -21.43
N TYR A 90 -2.82 13.30 -21.51
CA TYR A 90 -1.97 13.57 -20.33
C TYR A 90 -2.48 14.76 -19.48
N HIS A 91 -2.83 15.88 -20.12
CA HIS A 91 -3.32 17.07 -19.42
C HIS A 91 -4.68 16.88 -18.75
N THR A 92 -5.54 16.03 -19.31
CA THR A 92 -6.83 15.68 -18.68
C THR A 92 -6.59 14.77 -17.48
N ARG A 93 -5.65 13.84 -17.56
CA ARG A 93 -5.28 12.97 -16.42
C ARG A 93 -4.71 13.79 -15.26
N VAL A 94 -3.80 14.74 -15.53
CA VAL A 94 -3.29 15.66 -14.50
C VAL A 94 -4.43 16.46 -13.86
N ALA A 95 -5.37 16.96 -14.67
CA ALA A 95 -6.54 17.66 -14.15
C ALA A 95 -7.41 16.78 -13.24
N MET A 96 -7.59 15.50 -13.59
CA MET A 96 -8.34 14.55 -12.77
C MET A 96 -7.61 14.25 -11.44
N GLU A 97 -6.28 14.12 -11.47
CA GLU A 97 -5.45 13.98 -10.26
C GLU A 97 -5.55 15.22 -9.36
N ASP A 98 -5.55 16.43 -9.93
CA ASP A 98 -5.73 17.69 -9.19
C ASP A 98 -7.11 17.76 -8.51
N VAL A 99 -8.18 17.37 -9.22
CA VAL A 99 -9.54 17.31 -8.66
C VAL A 99 -9.63 16.23 -7.58
N GLN A 100 -9.03 15.06 -7.78
CA GLN A 100 -8.95 14.02 -6.76
C GLN A 100 -8.22 14.50 -5.50
N GLY A 101 -7.12 15.24 -5.66
CA GLY A 101 -6.41 15.87 -4.55
C GLY A 101 -7.27 16.89 -3.79
N SER A 102 -8.16 17.60 -4.50
CA SER A 102 -9.12 18.52 -3.88
C SER A 102 -10.22 17.79 -3.11
N ILE A 103 -10.71 16.66 -3.63
CA ILE A 103 -11.64 15.77 -2.93
C ILE A 103 -10.99 15.20 -1.67
N ASN A 104 -9.73 14.73 -1.75
CA ASN A 104 -9.03 14.21 -0.59
C ASN A 104 -8.87 15.28 0.51
N LYS A 105 -8.50 16.52 0.13
CA LYS A 105 -8.46 17.66 1.07
C LYS A 105 -9.81 17.97 1.69
N LEU A 106 -10.89 17.84 0.92
CA LEU A 106 -12.25 18.01 1.42
C LEU A 106 -12.61 16.90 2.42
N PHE A 107 -12.20 15.65 2.21
CA PHE A 107 -12.45 14.58 3.18
C PHE A 107 -11.67 14.73 4.49
N GLU A 108 -10.49 15.38 4.46
CA GLU A 108 -9.78 15.76 5.69
C GLU A 108 -10.51 16.89 6.45
N GLN A 109 -11.38 17.64 5.78
CA GLN A 109 -12.28 18.60 6.44
C GLN A 109 -13.53 17.86 6.91
N SER A 110 -13.71 17.79 8.21
CA SER A 110 -14.89 17.16 8.80
C SER A 110 -16.14 18.00 8.58
N PRO A 111 -17.23 17.47 8.01
CA PRO A 111 -18.53 18.09 8.14
C PRO A 111 -18.94 18.10 9.62
N ALA A 112 -19.58 19.17 10.07
CA ALA A 112 -20.15 19.28 11.41
C ALA A 112 -21.44 18.44 11.49
N LEU A 113 -21.31 17.11 11.50
CA LEU A 113 -22.45 16.18 11.42
C LEU A 113 -23.37 16.23 12.64
N ALA A 114 -22.87 16.64 13.81
CA ALA A 114 -23.66 16.72 15.03
C ALA A 114 -24.80 17.76 14.93
N ASP A 115 -24.58 18.82 14.16
CA ASP A 115 -25.55 19.90 13.93
C ASP A 115 -26.20 19.79 12.53
N ALA A 116 -26.14 18.61 11.91
CA ALA A 116 -26.67 18.41 10.57
C ALA A 116 -28.19 18.47 10.55
N GLU A 117 -28.72 19.33 9.68
CA GLU A 117 -30.16 19.48 9.44
C GLU A 117 -30.78 18.20 8.84
N PRO A 118 -32.09 17.94 9.03
CA PRO A 118 -32.75 16.76 8.45
C PRO A 118 -32.54 16.61 6.94
N ALA A 119 -32.61 17.72 6.20
CA ALA A 119 -32.38 17.72 4.76
C ALA A 119 -30.99 17.21 4.37
N PHE A 120 -29.96 17.44 5.21
CA PHE A 120 -28.61 16.93 4.96
C PHE A 120 -28.59 15.40 4.88
N TRP A 121 -29.34 14.71 5.75
CA TRP A 121 -29.39 13.25 5.75
C TRP A 121 -30.07 12.70 4.50
N ASP A 122 -31.12 13.35 4.01
CA ASP A 122 -31.75 13.01 2.73
C ASP A 122 -30.76 13.20 1.57
N ARG A 123 -30.02 14.31 1.55
CA ARG A 123 -28.98 14.54 0.53
C ARG A 123 -27.84 13.54 0.66
N LEU A 124 -27.44 13.15 1.86
CA LEU A 124 -26.41 12.15 2.07
C LEU A 124 -26.84 10.78 1.53
N ALA A 125 -28.09 10.37 1.79
CA ALA A 125 -28.65 9.12 1.28
C ALA A 125 -28.67 9.07 -0.25
N GLU A 126 -29.09 10.16 -0.91
CA GLU A 126 -29.01 10.26 -2.37
C GLU A 126 -27.56 10.25 -2.88
N THR A 127 -26.63 10.85 -2.13
CA THR A 127 -25.20 10.85 -2.48
C THR A 127 -24.62 9.44 -2.43
N LEU A 128 -24.95 8.67 -1.39
CA LEU A 128 -24.56 7.26 -1.26
C LEU A 128 -25.13 6.44 -2.41
N ALA A 129 -26.39 6.65 -2.78
CA ALA A 129 -27.02 5.96 -3.90
C ALA A 129 -26.34 6.27 -5.25
N ASP A 130 -26.02 7.55 -5.52
CA ASP A 130 -25.29 7.97 -6.73
C ASP A 130 -23.87 7.38 -6.78
N LEU A 131 -23.12 7.49 -5.67
CA LEU A 131 -21.76 6.95 -5.58
C LEU A 131 -21.73 5.42 -5.71
N ARG A 132 -22.69 4.70 -5.10
CA ARG A 132 -22.83 3.25 -5.27
C ARG A 132 -23.11 2.89 -6.73
N GLY A 133 -23.99 3.62 -7.41
CA GLY A 133 -24.27 3.42 -8.83
C GLY A 133 -23.02 3.59 -9.69
N ARG A 134 -22.26 4.67 -9.45
CA ARG A 134 -21.01 4.97 -10.16
C ARG A 134 -19.91 3.94 -9.87
N LEU A 135 -19.77 3.51 -8.62
CA LEU A 135 -18.82 2.47 -8.21
C LEU A 135 -19.03 1.17 -9.00
N LEU A 136 -20.28 0.76 -9.18
CA LEU A 136 -20.61 -0.47 -9.91
C LEU A 136 -20.49 -0.32 -11.43
N ALA A 137 -20.63 0.92 -11.95
CA ALA A 137 -20.46 1.25 -13.36
C ALA A 137 -19.00 1.56 -13.74
N GLU A 138 -18.09 1.66 -12.77
CA GLU A 138 -16.71 2.07 -12.97
C GLU A 138 -15.91 1.06 -13.81
N GLU A 139 -15.28 1.56 -14.87
CA GLU A 139 -14.38 0.78 -15.71
C GLU A 139 -13.02 0.56 -15.02
N ARG A 140 -12.38 -0.57 -15.34
CA ARG A 140 -11.20 -1.11 -14.64
C ARG A 140 -9.98 -0.19 -14.51
N TYR A 141 -9.90 0.88 -15.30
CA TYR A 141 -8.75 1.79 -15.33
C TYR A 141 -9.10 3.22 -14.92
N ALA A 142 -10.34 3.45 -14.49
CA ALA A 142 -10.80 4.76 -14.07
C ALA A 142 -10.55 4.98 -12.56
N ASP A 143 -10.92 4.05 -11.68
CA ASP A 143 -10.66 4.09 -10.21
C ASP A 143 -10.79 5.48 -9.55
N TYR A 144 -11.69 6.33 -10.05
CA TYR A 144 -11.90 7.70 -9.59
C TYR A 144 -13.01 7.79 -8.56
N PHE A 145 -14.06 6.97 -8.69
CA PHE A 145 -15.22 7.02 -7.80
C PHE A 145 -15.10 6.06 -6.61
N SER A 146 -14.39 4.93 -6.77
CA SER A 146 -14.14 4.00 -5.67
C SER A 146 -13.44 4.64 -4.46
N PRO A 147 -12.35 5.43 -4.61
CA PRO A 147 -11.71 6.09 -3.48
C PRO A 147 -12.65 7.06 -2.75
N VAL A 148 -13.54 7.75 -3.49
CA VAL A 148 -14.51 8.70 -2.91
C VAL A 148 -15.54 7.96 -2.06
N TYR A 149 -16.08 6.84 -2.55
CA TYR A 149 -17.03 6.01 -1.82
C TYR A 149 -16.43 5.52 -0.49
N TYR A 150 -15.22 4.95 -0.52
CA TYR A 150 -14.56 4.46 0.69
C TYR A 150 -14.16 5.59 1.65
N ALA A 151 -13.69 6.73 1.12
CA ALA A 151 -13.35 7.90 1.93
C ALA A 151 -14.57 8.50 2.64
N LEU A 152 -15.74 8.52 2.00
CA LEU A 152 -16.99 8.98 2.63
C LEU A 152 -17.31 8.17 3.89
N TRP A 153 -17.26 6.84 3.78
CA TRP A 153 -17.46 5.96 4.92
C TRP A 153 -16.37 6.13 5.98
N ARG A 154 -15.11 6.10 5.57
CA ARG A 154 -13.93 6.13 6.45
C ARG A 154 -13.79 7.45 7.21
N LYS A 155 -13.89 8.57 6.51
CA LYS A 155 -13.50 9.90 7.02
C LYS A 155 -14.67 10.69 7.59
N TRP A 156 -15.87 10.55 7.02
CA TRP A 156 -17.03 11.32 7.45
C TRP A 156 -17.96 10.52 8.35
N LEU A 157 -18.43 9.35 7.90
CA LEU A 157 -19.54 8.64 8.55
C LEU A 157 -19.10 7.78 9.73
N TYR A 158 -18.24 6.79 9.51
CA TYR A 158 -17.92 5.78 10.52
C TYR A 158 -17.33 6.34 11.83
N PRO A 159 -16.40 7.32 11.82
CA PRO A 159 -15.85 7.88 13.07
C PRO A 159 -16.87 8.63 13.93
N ARG A 160 -17.97 9.11 13.34
CA ARG A 160 -18.95 10.02 13.99
C ARG A 160 -20.30 9.38 14.22
N LEU A 161 -20.55 8.23 13.60
CA LEU A 161 -21.79 7.47 13.72
C LEU A 161 -21.49 6.01 14.10
N PRO A 162 -20.73 5.76 15.20
CA PRO A 162 -20.45 4.40 15.61
C PRO A 162 -21.77 3.68 15.96
N GLY A 163 -21.99 2.51 15.37
CA GLY A 163 -23.21 1.72 15.58
C GLY A 163 -24.46 2.21 14.84
N SER A 164 -24.32 3.18 13.93
CA SER A 164 -25.45 3.60 13.09
C SER A 164 -25.93 2.47 12.17
N PRO A 165 -27.25 2.30 11.96
CA PRO A 165 -27.79 1.30 11.05
C PRO A 165 -27.40 1.55 9.59
N LEU A 166 -26.94 2.77 9.25
CA LEU A 166 -26.57 3.16 7.88
C LEU A 166 -25.59 2.21 7.21
N LEU A 167 -24.62 1.64 7.95
CA LEU A 167 -23.68 0.66 7.39
C LEU A 167 -24.36 -0.66 7.02
N ALA A 168 -25.30 -1.11 7.85
CA ALA A 168 -26.06 -2.32 7.59
C ALA A 168 -27.07 -2.11 6.44
N GLU A 169 -27.75 -0.96 6.41
CA GLU A 169 -28.64 -0.56 5.32
C GLU A 169 -27.89 -0.46 3.98
N GLU A 170 -26.69 0.12 3.99
CA GLU A 170 -25.85 0.19 2.78
C GLU A 170 -25.46 -1.21 2.29
N LEU A 171 -25.13 -2.11 3.20
CA LEU A 171 -24.81 -3.50 2.87
C LEU A 171 -26.02 -4.21 2.26
N GLU A 172 -27.23 -3.98 2.79
CA GLU A 172 -28.49 -4.50 2.22
C GLU A 172 -28.75 -3.93 0.82
N HIS A 173 -28.52 -2.63 0.61
CA HIS A 173 -28.63 -2.02 -0.72
C HIS A 173 -27.65 -2.62 -1.72
N LEU A 174 -26.41 -2.90 -1.32
CA LEU A 174 -25.44 -3.59 -2.17
C LEU A 174 -25.88 -5.02 -2.49
N GLU A 175 -26.41 -5.77 -1.52
CA GLU A 175 -26.89 -7.13 -1.74
C GLU A 175 -28.07 -7.18 -2.73
N ALA A 176 -28.99 -6.22 -2.64
CA ALA A 176 -30.10 -6.08 -3.60
C ALA A 176 -29.61 -5.81 -5.04
N LEU A 177 -28.45 -5.16 -5.19
CA LEU A 177 -27.84 -4.82 -6.48
C LEU A 177 -26.85 -5.87 -7.00
N LYS A 178 -26.90 -7.10 -6.48
CA LYS A 178 -26.00 -8.20 -6.88
C LYS A 178 -25.83 -8.25 -8.42
N PRO A 179 -24.62 -8.02 -8.95
CA PRO A 179 -24.41 -7.92 -10.38
C PRO A 179 -24.79 -9.24 -11.07
N GLN A 180 -25.79 -9.18 -11.95
CA GLN A 180 -26.17 -10.32 -12.80
C GLN A 180 -25.17 -10.51 -13.96
N GLN A 181 -24.40 -9.47 -14.29
CA GLN A 181 -23.49 -9.43 -15.41
C GLN A 181 -22.19 -10.21 -15.13
N LYS A 182 -21.61 -10.79 -16.20
CA LYS A 182 -20.31 -11.45 -16.18
C LYS A 182 -19.11 -10.49 -16.16
N ILE A 183 -19.33 -9.17 -16.00
CA ILE A 183 -18.24 -8.19 -16.00
C ILE A 183 -17.44 -8.34 -14.69
N ALA A 184 -16.21 -8.83 -14.81
CA ALA A 184 -15.35 -9.13 -13.68
C ALA A 184 -15.08 -7.90 -12.78
N GLN A 185 -15.02 -6.70 -13.37
CA GLN A 185 -14.77 -5.45 -12.63
C GLN A 185 -15.94 -5.06 -11.73
N THR A 186 -17.16 -5.01 -12.25
CA THR A 186 -18.35 -4.72 -11.45
C THR A 186 -18.51 -5.71 -10.31
N ARG A 187 -18.19 -6.99 -10.55
CA ARG A 187 -18.16 -8.01 -9.51
C ARG A 187 -17.08 -7.72 -8.45
N TYR A 188 -15.89 -7.29 -8.87
CA TYR A 188 -14.81 -6.91 -7.95
C TYR A 188 -15.24 -5.75 -7.04
N GLN A 189 -15.70 -4.64 -7.62
CA GLN A 189 -16.13 -3.46 -6.85
C GLN A 189 -17.26 -3.79 -5.88
N TRP A 190 -18.24 -4.58 -6.33
CA TRP A 190 -19.33 -5.06 -5.47
C TRP A 190 -18.82 -5.90 -4.30
N MET A 191 -17.95 -6.89 -4.55
CA MET A 191 -17.39 -7.74 -3.49
C MET A 191 -16.48 -6.95 -2.54
N PHE A 192 -15.68 -6.01 -3.04
CA PHE A 192 -14.79 -5.22 -2.21
C PHE A 192 -15.54 -4.17 -1.39
N ALA A 193 -16.60 -3.56 -1.93
CA ALA A 193 -17.48 -2.67 -1.16
C ALA A 193 -18.12 -3.40 0.03
N LYS A 194 -18.60 -4.63 -0.18
CA LYS A 194 -19.10 -5.47 0.91
C LYS A 194 -18.00 -5.78 1.94
N CYS A 195 -16.80 -6.15 1.47
CA CYS A 195 -15.65 -6.39 2.34
C CYS A 195 -15.37 -5.16 3.23
N TRP A 196 -15.33 -3.97 2.62
CA TRP A 196 -15.10 -2.71 3.32
C TRP A 196 -16.16 -2.43 4.37
N LEU A 197 -17.45 -2.59 4.06
CA LEU A 197 -18.54 -2.35 5.02
C LEU A 197 -18.57 -3.40 6.14
N SER A 198 -18.40 -4.69 5.83
CA SER A 198 -18.28 -5.75 6.85
C SER A 198 -17.08 -5.49 7.77
N PHE A 199 -15.95 -5.02 7.22
CA PHE A 199 -14.81 -4.56 7.99
C PHE A 199 -15.18 -3.39 8.93
N LEU A 200 -15.83 -2.33 8.44
CA LEU A 200 -16.25 -1.23 9.33
C LEU A 200 -17.25 -1.68 10.41
N LEU A 201 -18.09 -2.67 10.12
CA LEU A 201 -19.03 -3.27 11.07
C LEU A 201 -18.38 -4.20 12.12
N GLY A 202 -17.07 -4.43 12.05
CA GLY A 202 -16.39 -5.38 12.94
C GLY A 202 -16.62 -6.86 12.58
N ARG A 203 -17.18 -7.15 11.41
CA ARG A 203 -17.43 -8.52 10.91
C ARG A 203 -16.22 -9.01 10.14
N ASP A 204 -15.10 -9.18 10.83
CA ASP A 204 -13.80 -9.46 10.22
C ASP A 204 -13.78 -10.78 9.46
N GLU A 205 -14.40 -11.83 9.98
CA GLU A 205 -14.42 -13.14 9.32
C GLU A 205 -15.15 -13.08 7.97
N GLU A 206 -16.24 -12.31 7.90
CA GLU A 206 -16.99 -12.08 6.66
C GLU A 206 -16.14 -11.29 5.65
N ALA A 207 -15.50 -10.21 6.11
CA ALA A 207 -14.64 -9.38 5.27
C ALA A 207 -13.44 -10.16 4.72
N GLN A 208 -12.76 -10.93 5.56
CA GLN A 208 -11.62 -11.77 5.17
C GLN A 208 -12.05 -12.88 4.19
N ALA A 209 -13.23 -13.49 4.37
CA ALA A 209 -13.76 -14.47 3.43
C ALA A 209 -14.03 -13.85 2.06
N LEU A 210 -14.59 -12.64 2.01
CA LEU A 210 -14.80 -11.88 0.77
C LEU A 210 -13.47 -11.55 0.09
N LEU A 211 -12.48 -11.08 0.85
CA LEU A 211 -11.15 -10.74 0.34
C LEU A 211 -10.41 -11.98 -0.21
N THR A 212 -10.51 -13.12 0.48
CA THR A 212 -9.95 -14.39 0.02
C THR A 212 -10.61 -14.86 -1.28
N ALA A 213 -11.93 -14.72 -1.37
CA ALA A 213 -12.67 -15.03 -2.59
C ALA A 213 -12.29 -14.10 -3.76
N LEU A 214 -11.99 -12.82 -3.48
CA LEU A 214 -11.46 -11.87 -4.45
C LEU A 214 -10.08 -12.31 -4.95
N GLY A 215 -9.13 -12.61 -4.05
CA GLY A 215 -7.76 -12.99 -4.42
C GLY A 215 -7.66 -14.24 -5.31
N ARG A 216 -8.57 -15.21 -5.13
CA ARG A 216 -8.59 -16.45 -5.95
C ARG A 216 -9.15 -16.26 -7.36
N LYS A 217 -10.06 -15.30 -7.56
CA LYS A 217 -10.86 -15.16 -8.81
C LYS A 217 -10.52 -13.92 -9.63
N SER A 218 -9.91 -12.93 -9.00
CA SER A 218 -9.56 -11.64 -9.58
C SER A 218 -8.21 -11.21 -9.04
N LYS A 219 -7.37 -10.55 -9.85
CA LYS A 219 -6.14 -9.93 -9.33
C LYS A 219 -6.56 -8.89 -8.29
N LEU A 220 -6.39 -9.22 -7.01
CA LEU A 220 -6.68 -8.32 -5.89
C LEU A 220 -5.95 -7.00 -6.14
N ARG A 221 -6.67 -5.87 -6.05
CA ARG A 221 -6.00 -4.58 -6.09
C ARG A 221 -5.32 -4.39 -4.75
N ILE A 222 -4.00 -4.44 -4.75
CA ILE A 222 -3.25 -4.49 -3.48
C ILE A 222 -3.40 -3.21 -2.64
N HIS A 223 -3.65 -2.07 -3.28
CA HIS A 223 -3.92 -0.82 -2.58
C HIS A 223 -5.20 -0.88 -1.75
N ASP A 224 -6.23 -1.57 -2.23
CA ASP A 224 -7.51 -1.76 -1.52
C ASP A 224 -7.28 -2.55 -0.22
N TYR A 225 -6.43 -3.56 -0.28
CA TYR A 225 -6.03 -4.34 0.88
C TYR A 225 -5.24 -3.50 1.90
N TYR A 226 -4.24 -2.72 1.46
CA TYR A 226 -3.49 -1.85 2.36
C TYR A 226 -4.35 -0.76 2.98
N ALA A 227 -5.35 -0.24 2.27
CA ALA A 227 -6.27 0.74 2.83
C ALA A 227 -7.04 0.21 4.06
N LEU A 228 -7.29 -1.11 4.14
CA LEU A 228 -7.88 -1.75 5.33
C LEU A 228 -6.88 -1.79 6.49
N LEU A 229 -5.63 -2.15 6.23
CA LEU A 229 -4.57 -2.20 7.25
C LEU A 229 -4.22 -0.81 7.78
N ASP A 230 -4.12 0.19 6.89
CA ASP A 230 -3.93 1.60 7.23
C ASP A 230 -4.99 2.08 8.21
N GLU A 231 -6.23 1.63 8.06
CA GLU A 231 -7.32 2.03 8.95
C GLU A 231 -7.17 1.44 10.36
N LEU A 232 -6.77 0.17 10.45
CA LEU A 232 -6.51 -0.49 11.75
C LEU A 232 -5.31 0.14 12.47
N GLU A 233 -4.23 0.44 11.73
CA GLU A 233 -3.04 1.09 12.29
C GLU A 233 -3.35 2.51 12.78
N GLN A 234 -4.06 3.32 11.97
CA GLN A 234 -4.42 4.70 12.36
C GLN A 234 -5.32 4.74 13.59
N ARG A 235 -6.19 3.74 13.76
CA ARG A 235 -7.06 3.59 14.94
C ARG A 235 -6.36 2.93 16.12
N LYS A 236 -5.13 2.42 15.94
CA LYS A 236 -4.37 1.65 16.93
C LYS A 236 -5.12 0.39 17.40
N GLU A 237 -5.89 -0.23 16.51
CA GLU A 237 -6.58 -1.49 16.77
C GLU A 237 -5.60 -2.67 16.59
N TRP A 238 -4.56 -2.73 17.45
CA TRP A 238 -3.40 -3.62 17.28
C TRP A 238 -3.76 -5.11 17.25
N ASP A 239 -4.62 -5.58 18.15
CA ASP A 239 -5.07 -6.98 18.18
C ASP A 239 -5.76 -7.38 16.86
N ARG A 240 -6.58 -6.47 16.34
CA ARG A 240 -7.32 -6.67 15.10
C ARG A 240 -6.39 -6.61 13.89
N LEU A 241 -5.44 -5.67 13.87
CA LEU A 241 -4.40 -5.59 12.85
C LEU A 241 -3.57 -6.88 12.81
N LEU A 242 -3.10 -7.37 13.95
CA LEU A 242 -2.39 -8.63 14.07
C LEU A 242 -3.20 -9.80 13.51
N HIS A 243 -4.49 -9.88 13.87
CA HIS A 243 -5.39 -10.92 13.35
C HIS A 243 -5.50 -10.86 11.82
N TRP A 244 -5.68 -9.66 11.26
CA TRP A 244 -5.70 -9.45 9.81
C TRP A 244 -4.39 -9.85 9.14
N LEU A 245 -3.23 -9.45 9.69
CA LEU A 245 -1.91 -9.81 9.16
C LEU A 245 -1.71 -11.33 9.12
N LYS A 246 -2.09 -12.05 10.18
CA LYS A 246 -2.00 -13.52 10.26
C LYS A 246 -2.87 -14.22 9.20
N GLN A 247 -4.12 -13.77 9.01
CA GLN A 247 -5.08 -14.46 8.13
C GLN A 247 -4.88 -14.15 6.63
N THR A 248 -4.36 -12.96 6.32
CA THR A 248 -4.31 -12.46 4.93
C THR A 248 -2.94 -12.58 4.28
N ALA A 249 -1.91 -13.06 4.98
CA ALA A 249 -0.56 -13.24 4.44
C ALA A 249 -0.56 -14.05 3.13
N SER A 250 -1.31 -15.15 3.07
CA SER A 250 -1.39 -16.00 1.88
C SER A 250 -1.89 -15.29 0.62
N LEU A 251 -2.64 -14.19 0.77
CA LEU A 251 -3.10 -13.36 -0.36
C LEU A 251 -1.95 -12.61 -1.03
N LEU A 252 -0.82 -12.45 -0.33
CA LEU A 252 0.37 -11.76 -0.81
C LEU A 252 1.42 -12.71 -1.40
N ALA A 253 1.22 -14.03 -1.32
CA ALA A 253 2.20 -15.02 -1.78
C ALA A 253 2.57 -14.83 -3.27
N ASP A 254 1.62 -14.40 -4.10
CA ASP A 254 1.83 -14.13 -5.52
C ASP A 254 2.36 -12.71 -5.81
N HIS A 255 2.37 -11.81 -4.82
CA HIS A 255 2.79 -10.41 -4.95
C HIS A 255 4.25 -10.23 -4.52
N HIS A 256 5.09 -9.63 -5.37
CA HIS A 256 6.54 -9.60 -5.16
C HIS A 256 7.08 -8.24 -4.69
N GLY A 257 8.12 -8.28 -3.84
CA GLY A 257 9.03 -7.18 -3.53
C GLY A 257 8.42 -6.05 -2.70
N VAL A 258 7.93 -5.00 -3.35
CA VAL A 258 7.52 -3.74 -2.71
C VAL A 258 6.33 -3.95 -1.78
N HIS A 259 5.38 -4.80 -2.15
CA HIS A 259 4.20 -5.09 -1.34
C HIS A 259 4.57 -5.86 -0.07
N LEU A 260 5.47 -6.84 -0.14
CA LEU A 260 5.89 -7.57 1.05
C LEU A 260 6.63 -6.67 2.06
N ASN A 261 7.44 -5.73 1.59
CA ASN A 261 8.07 -4.74 2.48
C ASN A 261 7.02 -3.89 3.21
N ALA A 262 6.01 -3.39 2.50
CA ALA A 262 4.91 -2.65 3.11
C ALA A 262 4.13 -3.52 4.13
N PHE A 263 3.86 -4.78 3.79
CA PHE A 263 3.20 -5.72 4.69
C PHE A 263 3.99 -5.94 6.00
N PHE A 264 5.30 -6.14 5.91
CA PHE A 264 6.13 -6.33 7.09
C PHE A 264 6.40 -5.04 7.88
N ALA A 265 6.19 -3.86 7.28
CA ALA A 265 6.18 -2.61 8.04
C ALA A 265 5.01 -2.57 9.05
N TYR A 266 3.83 -3.10 8.70
CA TYR A 266 2.74 -3.26 9.66
C TYR A 266 3.06 -4.28 10.76
N TRP A 267 3.78 -5.36 10.44
CA TRP A 267 4.30 -6.27 11.47
C TRP A 267 5.24 -5.55 12.43
N ASP A 268 6.14 -4.70 11.91
CA ASP A 268 7.04 -3.91 12.76
C ASP A 268 6.27 -2.92 13.65
N ALA A 269 5.21 -2.29 13.13
CA ALA A 269 4.32 -1.44 13.92
C ALA A 269 3.60 -2.22 15.03
N VAL A 270 3.08 -3.42 14.72
CA VAL A 270 2.45 -4.29 15.72
C VAL A 270 3.46 -4.74 16.78
N LEU A 271 4.67 -5.14 16.40
CA LEU A 271 5.69 -5.61 17.35
C LEU A 271 6.24 -4.50 18.24
N ALA A 272 6.18 -3.23 17.81
CA ALA A 272 6.51 -2.10 18.68
C ALA A 272 5.57 -2.01 19.89
N GLU A 273 4.30 -2.43 19.74
CA GLU A 273 3.27 -2.37 20.78
C GLU A 273 3.02 -3.74 21.45
N MET A 274 3.26 -4.83 20.72
CA MET A 274 3.05 -6.23 21.14
C MET A 274 4.30 -7.10 20.88
N PRO A 275 5.43 -6.88 21.57
CA PRO A 275 6.67 -7.62 21.32
C PRO A 275 6.56 -9.14 21.49
N GLN A 276 5.60 -9.62 22.29
CA GLN A 276 5.34 -11.04 22.51
C GLN A 276 4.90 -11.79 21.24
N GLU A 277 4.49 -11.09 20.19
CA GLU A 277 4.03 -11.68 18.92
C GLU A 277 5.16 -11.89 17.90
N GLU A 278 6.43 -11.72 18.31
CA GLU A 278 7.60 -11.91 17.44
C GLU A 278 7.60 -13.28 16.76
N GLU A 279 7.26 -14.35 17.50
CA GLU A 279 7.23 -15.72 16.98
C GLU A 279 6.22 -15.86 15.83
N ALA A 280 5.05 -15.22 15.93
CA ALA A 280 4.06 -15.23 14.87
C ALA A 280 4.56 -14.52 13.59
N MET A 281 5.35 -13.45 13.72
CA MET A 281 5.97 -12.80 12.57
C MET A 281 6.92 -13.77 11.84
N TRP A 282 7.71 -14.54 12.60
CA TRP A 282 8.62 -15.54 12.02
C TRP A 282 7.86 -16.63 11.26
N GLU A 283 6.76 -17.13 11.82
CA GLU A 283 5.87 -18.06 11.12
C GLU A 283 5.38 -17.50 9.78
N GLN A 284 4.97 -16.21 9.74
CA GLN A 284 4.53 -15.57 8.50
C GLN A 284 5.67 -15.39 7.49
N LEU A 285 6.87 -15.02 7.95
CA LEU A 285 8.04 -14.91 7.07
C LEU A 285 8.33 -16.26 6.40
N LEU A 286 8.29 -17.35 7.16
CA LEU A 286 8.51 -18.70 6.66
C LEU A 286 7.39 -19.15 5.70
N LEU A 287 6.13 -18.86 6.03
CA LEU A 287 4.98 -19.17 5.17
C LEU A 287 5.07 -18.51 3.79
N LEU A 288 5.65 -17.31 3.74
CA LEU A 288 5.78 -16.50 2.51
C LEU A 288 7.08 -16.75 1.74
N LEU A 289 7.90 -17.72 2.15
CA LEU A 289 9.05 -18.14 1.33
C LEU A 289 8.56 -18.80 0.02
N PRO A 290 9.19 -18.52 -1.14
CA PRO A 290 10.44 -17.78 -1.32
C PRO A 290 10.29 -16.27 -1.52
N ALA A 291 9.07 -15.71 -1.52
CA ALA A 291 8.85 -14.30 -1.81
C ALA A 291 9.39 -13.37 -0.70
N SER A 292 9.39 -13.83 0.55
CA SER A 292 9.87 -13.09 1.73
C SER A 292 11.39 -13.18 2.00
N ARG A 293 12.17 -13.85 1.15
CA ARG A 293 13.59 -14.21 1.42
C ARG A 293 14.46 -13.03 1.87
N SER A 294 14.39 -11.90 1.17
CA SER A 294 15.20 -10.72 1.52
C SER A 294 14.82 -10.17 2.90
N ILE A 295 13.51 -10.10 3.18
CA ILE A 295 12.98 -9.58 4.44
C ILE A 295 13.35 -10.52 5.59
N TYR A 296 13.26 -11.83 5.36
CA TYR A 296 13.66 -12.83 6.33
C TYR A 296 15.14 -12.71 6.71
N ALA A 297 16.03 -12.60 5.72
CA ALA A 297 17.46 -12.42 5.96
C ALA A 297 17.77 -11.10 6.69
N ASP A 298 17.12 -10.00 6.32
CA ASP A 298 17.31 -8.69 6.94
C ASP A 298 16.83 -8.71 8.40
N LYS A 299 15.67 -9.33 8.68
CA LYS A 299 15.14 -9.46 10.04
C LYS A 299 15.99 -10.39 10.90
N LEU A 300 16.48 -11.52 10.37
CA LEU A 300 17.37 -12.41 11.15
C LEU A 300 18.62 -11.65 11.61
N HIS A 301 19.14 -10.78 10.74
CA HIS A 301 20.26 -9.92 11.10
C HIS A 301 19.87 -8.86 12.14
N HIS A 302 18.75 -8.18 11.95
CA HIS A 302 18.25 -7.15 12.88
C HIS A 302 18.00 -7.68 14.30
N TYR A 303 17.41 -8.88 14.41
CA TYR A 303 17.10 -9.56 15.68
C TYR A 303 18.29 -10.34 16.26
N GLU A 304 19.49 -10.15 15.71
CA GLU A 304 20.72 -10.80 16.17
C GLU A 304 20.67 -12.35 16.17
N LYS A 305 19.81 -12.95 15.32
CA LYS A 305 19.69 -14.39 15.12
C LYS A 305 20.80 -14.89 14.20
N TRP A 306 22.04 -14.76 14.68
CA TRP A 306 23.26 -14.93 13.89
C TRP A 306 23.44 -16.33 13.34
N GLN A 307 23.06 -17.36 14.11
CA GLN A 307 23.22 -18.75 13.70
C GLN A 307 22.29 -19.06 12.53
N GLU A 308 21.00 -18.75 12.68
CA GLU A 308 19.98 -18.91 11.66
C GLU A 308 20.29 -18.08 10.41
N TRP A 309 20.82 -16.87 10.59
CA TRP A 309 21.25 -16.04 9.47
C TRP A 309 22.35 -16.72 8.65
N ILE A 310 23.40 -17.23 9.32
CA ILE A 310 24.51 -17.93 8.66
C ILE A 310 24.03 -19.23 8.00
N ASP A 311 23.23 -20.02 8.70
CA ASP A 311 22.68 -21.27 8.18
C ASP A 311 21.84 -21.02 6.92
N TYR A 312 21.05 -19.94 6.92
CA TYR A 312 20.29 -19.49 5.75
C TYR A 312 21.21 -19.04 4.58
N GLN A 313 22.28 -18.27 4.85
CA GLN A 313 23.22 -17.90 3.80
C GLN A 313 23.92 -19.13 3.19
N LEU A 314 24.27 -20.09 4.03
CA LEU A 314 24.91 -21.35 3.63
C LEU A 314 23.96 -22.20 2.77
N SER A 315 22.68 -22.32 3.18
CA SER A 315 21.68 -23.11 2.45
C SER A 315 21.38 -22.54 1.07
N GLU A 316 21.35 -21.21 0.95
CA GLU A 316 21.15 -20.51 -0.34
C GLU A 316 22.45 -20.43 -1.17
N GLY A 317 23.58 -20.88 -0.62
CA GLY A 317 24.88 -20.83 -1.29
C GLY A 317 25.36 -19.40 -1.56
N ILE A 318 24.94 -18.44 -0.74
CA ILE A 318 25.30 -17.02 -0.89
C ILE A 318 26.81 -16.84 -0.69
N ASP A 319 27.40 -15.97 -1.50
CA ASP A 319 28.83 -15.68 -1.43
C ASP A 319 29.12 -14.63 -0.34
N PRO A 320 30.04 -14.87 0.61
CA PRO A 320 30.45 -13.85 1.57
C PRO A 320 30.99 -12.54 0.95
N LEU A 321 31.44 -12.57 -0.31
CA LEU A 321 31.88 -11.39 -1.06
C LEU A 321 30.74 -10.57 -1.64
N TYR A 322 29.50 -11.10 -1.67
CA TYR A 322 28.31 -10.35 -2.05
C TYR A 322 28.01 -9.20 -1.08
N TYR A 323 28.26 -9.43 0.22
CA TYR A 323 28.00 -8.45 1.26
C TYR A 323 29.15 -7.46 1.47
N ARG A 324 28.79 -6.25 1.90
CA ARG A 324 29.74 -5.27 2.42
C ARG A 324 30.30 -5.77 3.76
N VAL A 325 31.54 -5.41 4.07
CA VAL A 325 32.21 -5.82 5.33
C VAL A 325 31.42 -5.39 6.56
N ALA A 326 30.74 -4.23 6.51
CA ALA A 326 29.89 -3.74 7.59
C ALA A 326 28.78 -4.72 8.00
N MET A 327 28.32 -5.58 7.07
CA MET A 327 27.30 -6.59 7.34
C MET A 327 27.77 -7.61 8.39
N PHE A 328 29.06 -7.96 8.36
CA PHE A 328 29.63 -8.97 9.24
C PHE A 328 30.16 -8.41 10.55
N ALA A 329 30.37 -7.08 10.67
CA ALA A 329 30.97 -6.49 11.85
C ALA A 329 30.24 -6.84 13.18
N PRO A 330 28.89 -6.89 13.25
CA PRO A 330 28.17 -7.35 14.43
C PRO A 330 28.45 -8.83 14.73
N ILE A 331 28.36 -9.70 13.72
CA ILE A 331 28.59 -11.14 13.87
C ILE A 331 30.03 -11.41 14.32
N GLU A 332 31.02 -10.72 13.74
CA GLU A 332 32.41 -10.84 14.16
C GLU A 332 32.63 -10.45 15.62
N LYS A 333 31.81 -9.53 16.15
CA LYS A 333 31.91 -9.06 17.55
C LYS A 333 31.23 -10.02 18.51
N HIS A 334 30.06 -10.53 18.15
CA HIS A 334 29.19 -11.28 19.05
C HIS A 334 29.32 -12.82 18.90
N ALA A 335 29.54 -13.33 17.69
CA ALA A 335 29.62 -14.77 17.39
C ALA A 335 30.58 -15.07 16.21
N PRO A 336 31.89 -14.75 16.34
CA PRO A 336 32.87 -14.89 15.25
C PRO A 336 33.04 -16.33 14.75
N GLU A 337 32.72 -17.33 15.55
CA GLU A 337 32.77 -18.75 15.21
C GLU A 337 31.82 -19.15 14.08
N LEU A 338 30.66 -18.50 13.99
CA LEU A 338 29.65 -18.79 12.97
C LEU A 338 30.13 -18.40 11.56
N LEU A 339 31.05 -17.44 11.45
CA LEU A 339 31.61 -17.02 10.16
C LEU A 339 32.64 -18.00 9.59
N LEU A 340 33.21 -18.90 10.41
CA LEU A 340 34.20 -19.87 9.93
C LEU A 340 33.66 -20.77 8.81
N PRO A 341 32.56 -21.53 8.98
CA PRO A 341 32.04 -22.39 7.92
C PRO A 341 31.68 -21.59 6.66
N PHE A 342 31.13 -20.39 6.83
CA PHE A 342 30.74 -19.53 5.71
C PHE A 342 31.94 -19.13 4.84
N TYR A 343 33.05 -18.73 5.46
CA TYR A 343 34.25 -18.40 4.72
C TYR A 343 35.03 -19.61 4.19
N HIS A 344 35.09 -20.71 4.96
CA HIS A 344 35.77 -21.94 4.55
C HIS A 344 35.15 -22.52 3.27
N GLN A 345 33.83 -22.70 3.27
CA GLN A 345 33.13 -23.25 2.11
C GLN A 345 33.24 -22.34 0.87
N ALA A 346 33.15 -21.02 1.06
CA ALA A 346 33.29 -20.08 -0.05
C ALA A 346 34.71 -20.07 -0.63
N ALA A 347 35.75 -20.13 0.20
CA ALA A 347 37.14 -20.23 -0.28
C ALA A 347 37.36 -21.50 -1.11
N GLU A 348 36.84 -22.64 -0.65
CA GLU A 348 36.89 -23.92 -1.39
C GLU A 348 36.17 -23.81 -2.73
N ARG A 349 34.95 -23.26 -2.77
CA ARG A 349 34.19 -23.01 -4.02
C ARG A 349 34.99 -22.21 -5.03
N TYR A 350 35.68 -21.15 -4.58
CA TYR A 350 36.50 -20.31 -5.45
C TYR A 350 37.73 -21.03 -6.02
N VAL A 351 38.34 -21.94 -5.27
CA VAL A 351 39.44 -22.79 -5.77
C VAL A 351 38.95 -23.75 -6.85
N LEU A 352 37.73 -24.28 -6.69
CA LEU A 352 37.13 -25.21 -7.65
C LEU A 352 36.84 -24.56 -9.02
N LEU A 353 36.74 -23.23 -9.12
CA LEU A 353 36.60 -22.52 -10.40
C LEU A 353 37.85 -22.63 -11.29
N LYS A 354 39.00 -23.04 -10.73
CA LYS A 354 40.26 -23.31 -11.44
C LYS A 354 40.75 -22.17 -12.35
N ASN A 355 40.46 -20.93 -11.97
CA ASN A 355 40.91 -19.74 -12.70
C ASN A 355 41.59 -18.75 -11.75
N ARG A 356 42.35 -17.82 -12.32
CA ARG A 356 43.20 -16.91 -11.55
C ARG A 356 42.40 -15.95 -10.66
N ASP A 357 41.25 -15.47 -11.14
CA ASP A 357 40.42 -14.54 -10.37
C ASP A 357 39.73 -15.25 -9.20
N GLY A 358 39.32 -16.50 -9.39
CA GLY A 358 38.83 -17.36 -8.32
C GLY A 358 39.89 -17.56 -7.23
N TYR A 359 41.14 -17.82 -7.60
CA TYR A 359 42.23 -17.94 -6.62
C TYR A 359 42.47 -16.63 -5.83
N LYS A 360 42.39 -15.47 -6.48
CA LYS A 360 42.48 -14.17 -5.78
C LYS A 360 41.32 -13.99 -4.79
N SER A 361 40.09 -14.34 -5.19
CA SER A 361 38.92 -14.30 -4.31
C SER A 361 39.06 -15.26 -3.13
N ALA A 362 39.53 -16.49 -3.36
CA ALA A 362 39.84 -17.44 -2.29
C ALA A 362 40.86 -16.86 -1.30
N VAL A 363 41.97 -16.30 -1.77
CA VAL A 363 42.99 -15.65 -0.92
C VAL A 363 42.40 -14.50 -0.11
N LYS A 364 41.49 -13.70 -0.69
CA LYS A 364 40.79 -12.62 0.02
C LYS A 364 39.95 -13.16 1.17
N LEU A 365 39.23 -14.26 0.98
CA LEU A 365 38.44 -14.93 2.01
C LEU A 365 39.33 -15.58 3.08
N LEU A 366 40.40 -16.26 2.68
CA LEU A 366 41.39 -16.85 3.60
C LEU A 366 42.06 -15.81 4.50
N LYS A 367 42.33 -14.61 3.99
CA LYS A 367 42.81 -13.49 4.83
C LYS A 367 41.79 -13.06 5.88
N ARG A 368 40.48 -13.13 5.59
CA ARG A 368 39.43 -12.85 6.57
C ARG A 368 39.36 -13.97 7.62
N LEU A 369 39.44 -15.23 7.19
CA LEU A 369 39.55 -16.38 8.10
C LEU A 369 40.73 -16.25 9.06
N ALA A 370 41.93 -15.94 8.57
CA ALA A 370 43.12 -15.76 9.40
C ALA A 370 42.89 -14.71 10.51
N LYS A 371 42.22 -13.60 10.17
CA LYS A 371 41.86 -12.56 11.15
C LYS A 371 40.86 -13.07 12.19
N LEU A 372 39.89 -13.89 11.79
CA LEU A 372 38.90 -14.46 12.70
C LEU A 372 39.53 -15.45 13.69
N TYR A 373 40.38 -16.36 13.20
CA TYR A 373 41.13 -17.28 14.06
C TYR A 373 41.99 -16.52 15.07
N LYS A 374 42.72 -15.49 14.63
CA LYS A 374 43.49 -14.62 15.52
C LYS A 374 42.61 -13.93 16.57
N LYS A 375 41.45 -13.39 16.17
CA LYS A 375 40.49 -12.75 17.09
C LYS A 375 39.96 -13.73 18.15
N ARG A 376 39.79 -14.99 17.78
CA ARG A 376 39.39 -16.08 18.67
C ARG A 376 40.55 -16.68 19.49
N LYS A 377 41.77 -16.18 19.33
CA LYS A 377 43.00 -16.73 19.93
C LYS A 377 43.28 -18.19 19.54
N ASP A 378 42.82 -18.60 18.36
CA ASP A 378 43.01 -19.96 17.81
C ASP A 378 44.01 -19.92 16.64
N GLU A 379 45.23 -19.46 16.90
CA GLU A 379 46.28 -19.40 15.87
C GLU A 379 46.76 -20.80 15.46
N ALA A 380 46.78 -21.75 16.40
CA ALA A 380 47.15 -23.14 16.12
C ALA A 380 46.16 -23.83 15.16
N GLY A 381 44.85 -23.58 15.32
CA GLY A 381 43.83 -24.09 14.41
C GLY A 381 43.97 -23.49 13.00
N TRP A 382 44.31 -22.21 12.90
CA TRP A 382 44.62 -21.57 11.62
C TRP A 382 45.82 -22.22 10.92
N GLU A 383 46.95 -22.39 11.61
CA GLU A 383 48.15 -22.98 11.04
C GLU A 383 47.91 -24.42 10.54
N THR A 384 47.16 -25.20 11.32
CA THR A 384 46.73 -26.55 10.93
C THR A 384 45.89 -26.52 9.66
N PHE A 385 44.89 -25.64 9.61
CA PHE A 385 44.00 -25.50 8.46
C PHE A 385 44.76 -25.04 7.20
N ILE A 386 45.53 -23.95 7.26
CA ILE A 386 46.15 -23.36 6.07
C ILE A 386 47.23 -24.27 5.49
N THR A 387 47.95 -25.00 6.35
CA THR A 387 48.93 -26.01 5.92
C THR A 387 48.23 -27.16 5.19
N ALA A 388 47.13 -27.68 5.75
CA ALA A 388 46.34 -28.74 5.12
C ALA A 388 45.71 -28.27 3.79
N PHE A 389 45.18 -27.05 3.76
CA PHE A 389 44.60 -26.43 2.56
C PHE A 389 45.64 -26.28 1.45
N ALA A 390 46.81 -25.73 1.74
CA ALA A 390 47.89 -25.57 0.78
C ALA A 390 48.44 -26.92 0.30
N GLY A 391 48.54 -27.91 1.19
CA GLY A 391 48.95 -29.28 0.84
C GLY A 391 47.98 -29.96 -0.12
N ARG A 392 46.67 -29.86 0.15
CA ARG A 392 45.60 -30.41 -0.71
C ARG A 392 45.64 -29.86 -2.13
N TYR A 393 45.96 -28.57 -2.28
CA TYR A 393 46.04 -27.88 -3.56
C TYR A 393 47.48 -27.62 -4.04
N SER A 394 48.45 -28.43 -3.61
CA SER A 394 49.88 -28.29 -3.94
C SER A 394 50.16 -28.27 -5.45
N ARG A 395 49.35 -28.97 -6.25
CA ARG A 395 49.49 -29.02 -7.72
C ARG A 395 49.01 -27.75 -8.45
N LEU A 396 48.20 -26.93 -7.80
CA LEU A 396 47.66 -25.69 -8.38
C LEU A 396 48.68 -24.55 -8.22
N ARG A 397 49.72 -24.52 -9.06
CA ARG A 397 50.83 -23.53 -8.97
C ARG A 397 50.36 -22.08 -8.87
N ALA A 398 49.38 -21.69 -9.70
CA ALA A 398 48.83 -20.34 -9.68
C ALA A 398 48.14 -20.00 -8.34
N LEU A 399 47.45 -20.96 -7.71
CA LEU A 399 46.89 -20.75 -6.37
C LEU A 399 48.00 -20.59 -5.32
N GLN A 400 49.05 -21.42 -5.39
CA GLN A 400 50.20 -21.34 -4.46
C GLN A 400 50.92 -19.98 -4.57
N GLU A 401 51.07 -19.45 -5.78
CA GLU A 401 51.61 -18.10 -5.99
C GLU A 401 50.74 -17.02 -5.36
N GLU A 402 49.41 -17.08 -5.55
CA GLU A 402 48.48 -16.11 -4.95
C GLU A 402 48.44 -16.24 -3.41
N LEU A 403 48.58 -17.45 -2.83
CA LEU A 403 48.72 -17.67 -1.38
C LEU A 403 50.00 -17.02 -0.81
N ARG A 404 51.14 -17.18 -1.49
CA ARG A 404 52.41 -16.53 -1.10
C ARG A 404 52.34 -15.00 -1.20
N LYS A 405 51.81 -14.47 -2.31
CA LYS A 405 51.53 -13.03 -2.45
C LYS A 405 50.57 -12.54 -1.37
N GLY A 406 49.66 -13.41 -0.96
CA GLY A 406 48.73 -13.19 0.13
C GLY A 406 49.39 -13.12 1.52
N LYS A 407 50.65 -13.52 1.69
CA LYS A 407 51.31 -13.73 2.98
C LYS A 407 50.53 -14.71 3.89
N LEU A 408 49.90 -15.71 3.28
CA LEU A 408 49.17 -16.78 3.99
C LEU A 408 50.04 -18.04 4.19
N LEU A 409 51.17 -18.11 3.48
CA LEU A 409 52.19 -19.13 3.63
C LEU A 409 53.51 -18.40 3.91
N SER A 410 54.27 -18.90 4.88
CA SER A 410 55.61 -18.41 5.17
C SER A 410 56.59 -18.74 4.05
#